data_AF-A0A6I3LUM9-F1
#
_entry.id   AF-A0A6I3LUM9-F1
#
_cell.length_a   1.000
_cell.length_b   1.000
_cell.length_c   1.000
_cell.angle_alpha   90.00
_cell.angle_beta   90.00
_cell.angle_gamma   90.00
#
_symmetry.space_group_name_H-M   'P 1'
#
loop_
_entity.id
_entity.type
_entity.pdbx_description
1 polymer ?
#
loop_
_entity_poly.entity_id
_entity_poly.type
_entity_poly.pdbx_seq_one_letter_code
_entity_poly.pdbx_strand_id
1 'polypeptide(L)'
;MASKRRQKIFELLENKYEGLKENDLGFFEYSVNNKNILFEYILAGDRNKSNVLKVYLDISIIEEDIKKLCKIHFYCKNIDNRDWVEMPVEVFFDTLKNLAKYSSNTVSKIIFETESYIGEKRAERNKK
;
A
#
# COMPACT_ATOMS: atom_id res chain seq x y z
N MET A 1 9.31 22.36 2.09
CA MET A 1 10.04 21.20 2.66
C MET A 1 9.36 19.87 2.37
N ALA A 2 8.05 19.73 2.60
CA ALA A 2 7.31 18.47 2.34
C ALA A 2 7.39 18.03 0.87
N SER A 3 7.17 18.94 -0.08
CA SER A 3 7.28 18.66 -1.53
C SER A 3 8.66 18.12 -1.94
N LYS A 4 9.77 18.72 -1.49
CA LYS A 4 11.14 18.21 -1.75
C LYS A 4 11.35 16.80 -1.20
N ARG A 5 10.79 16.48 -0.03
CA ARG A 5 10.88 15.12 0.55
C ARG A 5 10.04 14.12 -0.21
N ARG A 6 8.82 14.50 -0.61
CA ARG A 6 7.93 13.68 -1.45
C ARG A 6 8.59 13.32 -2.78
N GLN A 7 9.18 14.30 -3.46
CA GLN A 7 9.91 14.04 -4.69
C GLN A 7 11.13 13.16 -4.45
N LYS A 8 11.84 13.33 -3.32
CA LYS A 8 12.99 12.49 -3.01
C LYS A 8 12.61 11.03 -2.76
N ILE A 9 11.51 10.77 -2.07
CA ILE A 9 11.04 9.40 -1.89
C ILE A 9 10.51 8.81 -3.20
N PHE A 10 9.86 9.61 -4.06
CA PHE A 10 9.48 9.19 -5.41
C PHE A 10 10.69 8.66 -6.19
N GLU A 11 11.76 9.45 -6.31
CA GLU A 11 13.00 9.02 -7.00
C GLU A 11 13.56 7.71 -6.41
N LEU A 12 13.52 7.55 -5.09
CA LEU A 12 14.02 6.33 -4.42
C LEU A 12 13.15 5.10 -4.74
N LEU A 13 11.84 5.29 -4.84
CA LEU A 13 10.89 4.23 -5.19
C LEU A 13 10.94 3.92 -6.68
N GLU A 14 11.03 4.90 -7.55
CA GLU A 14 11.13 4.74 -9.02
C GLU A 14 12.37 3.92 -9.40
N ASN A 15 13.53 4.20 -8.78
CA ASN A 15 14.74 3.39 -8.96
C ASN A 15 14.61 1.94 -8.47
N LYS A 16 13.60 1.66 -7.65
CA LYS A 16 13.40 0.36 -6.98
C LYS A 16 12.28 -0.46 -7.61
N TYR A 17 11.25 0.19 -8.14
CA TYR A 17 10.06 -0.41 -8.71
C TYR A 17 9.97 0.02 -10.17
N GLU A 18 10.44 -0.84 -11.07
CA GLU A 18 10.40 -0.58 -12.51
C GLU A 18 8.96 -0.29 -12.97
N GLY A 19 8.76 0.81 -13.68
CA GLY A 19 7.46 1.25 -14.18
C GLY A 19 6.59 1.97 -13.14
N LEU A 20 7.10 2.26 -11.93
CA LEU A 20 6.41 3.10 -10.96
C LEU A 20 6.24 4.53 -11.49
N LYS A 21 5.03 5.08 -11.35
CA LYS A 21 4.69 6.42 -11.84
C LYS A 21 3.77 7.15 -10.86
N GLU A 22 3.77 8.47 -10.88
CA GLU A 22 2.77 9.25 -10.16
C GLU A 22 1.45 9.25 -10.94
N ASN A 23 0.32 9.00 -10.27
CA ASN A 23 -1.01 9.09 -10.86
C ASN A 23 -1.65 10.46 -10.62
N ASP A 24 -2.80 10.70 -11.27
CA ASP A 24 -3.52 11.99 -11.21
C ASP A 24 -4.03 12.34 -9.81
N LEU A 25 -4.06 11.37 -8.89
CA LEU A 25 -4.48 11.52 -7.51
C LEU A 25 -3.30 11.81 -6.56
N GLY A 26 -2.07 11.89 -7.09
CA GLY A 26 -0.86 12.15 -6.30
C GLY A 26 -0.36 10.94 -5.50
N PHE A 27 -0.74 9.72 -5.89
CA PHE A 27 -0.13 8.48 -5.38
C PHE A 27 0.95 7.99 -6.35
N PHE A 28 1.93 7.26 -5.83
CA PHE A 28 2.87 6.54 -6.70
C PHE A 28 2.32 5.15 -6.96
N GLU A 29 1.97 4.87 -8.20
CA GLU A 29 1.34 3.64 -8.64
C GLU A 29 2.38 2.69 -9.24
N TYR A 30 2.25 1.42 -8.91
CA TYR A 30 3.09 0.33 -9.39
C TYR A 30 2.22 -0.91 -9.58
N SER A 31 2.46 -1.67 -10.66
CA SER A 31 1.76 -2.93 -10.92
C SER A 31 2.73 -4.09 -10.85
N VAL A 32 2.35 -5.15 -10.11
CA VAL A 32 3.14 -6.38 -9.97
C VAL A 32 2.22 -7.59 -9.89
N ASN A 33 2.52 -8.64 -10.65
CA ASN A 33 1.73 -9.89 -10.63
C ASN A 33 0.21 -9.66 -10.80
N ASN A 34 -0.18 -8.80 -11.75
CA ASN A 34 -1.57 -8.36 -12.00
C ASN A 34 -2.26 -7.68 -10.79
N LYS A 35 -1.48 -7.14 -9.85
CA LYS A 35 -1.98 -6.38 -8.70
C LYS A 35 -1.56 -4.93 -8.83
N ASN A 36 -2.44 -4.02 -8.43
CA ASN A 36 -2.14 -2.61 -8.35
C ASN A 36 -1.75 -2.25 -6.93
N ILE A 37 -0.61 -1.57 -6.81
CA ILE A 37 -0.04 -1.06 -5.57
C ILE A 37 0.02 0.45 -5.65
N LEU A 38 -0.41 1.14 -4.58
CA LEU A 38 -0.13 2.56 -4.40
C LEU A 38 0.83 2.78 -3.23
N PHE A 39 1.69 3.77 -3.38
CA PHE A 39 2.47 4.34 -2.29
C PHE A 39 1.98 5.75 -2.00
N GLU A 40 1.79 6.05 -0.72
CA GLU A 40 1.49 7.41 -0.24
C GLU A 40 2.56 7.83 0.76
N TYR A 41 3.22 8.94 0.46
CA TYR A 41 4.15 9.57 1.39
C TYR A 41 3.44 10.65 2.20
N ILE A 42 3.55 10.54 3.53
CA ILE A 42 2.99 11.49 4.48
C ILE A 42 4.13 12.01 5.36
N LEU A 43 4.18 13.32 5.55
CA LEU A 43 5.03 13.95 6.56
C LEU A 43 4.16 14.23 7.79
N ALA A 44 4.25 13.38 8.81
CA ALA A 44 3.44 13.46 10.01
C ALA A 44 4.10 14.35 11.09
N GLY A 45 3.27 15.07 11.85
CA GLY A 45 3.67 15.81 13.06
C GLY A 45 4.09 17.27 12.82
N ASP A 46 3.80 18.12 13.82
CA ASP A 46 4.12 19.56 13.80
C ASP A 46 5.51 19.89 14.37
N ARG A 47 5.86 19.32 15.53
CA ARG A 47 7.16 19.58 16.21
C ARG A 47 8.23 18.55 15.87
N ASN A 48 7.87 17.26 15.85
CA ASN A 48 8.74 16.15 15.45
C ASN A 48 8.24 15.58 14.13
N LYS A 49 8.83 16.04 13.03
CA LYS A 49 8.48 15.60 11.68
C LYS A 49 8.90 14.15 11.45
N SER A 50 7.93 13.26 11.33
CA SER A 50 8.13 11.86 11.00
C SER A 50 7.76 11.58 9.54
N ASN A 51 8.57 10.78 8.85
CA ASN A 51 8.25 10.35 7.50
C ASN A 51 7.46 9.05 7.57
N VAL A 52 6.31 9.00 6.92
CA VAL A 52 5.49 7.80 6.82
C VAL A 52 5.34 7.45 5.35
N LEU A 53 5.53 6.17 5.03
CA LEU A 53 5.22 5.61 3.72
C LEU A 53 4.16 4.54 3.92
N LYS A 54 3.01 4.70 3.27
CA LYS A 54 1.94 3.70 3.25
C LYS A 54 1.96 2.97 1.94
N VAL A 55 1.67 1.68 1.99
CA VAL A 55 1.47 0.80 0.82
C VAL A 55 0.01 0.41 0.80
N TYR A 56 -0.61 0.49 -0.38
CA TYR A 56 -1.98 0.12 -0.60
C TYR A 56 -2.08 -0.99 -1.64
N LEU A 57 -2.97 -1.95 -1.44
CA LEU A 57 -3.26 -3.03 -2.39
C LEU A 57 -4.73 -2.96 -2.82
N ASP A 58 -4.96 -2.89 -4.12
CA ASP A 58 -6.30 -2.85 -4.72
C ASP A 58 -7.03 -4.18 -4.49
N ILE A 59 -8.20 -4.13 -3.87
CA ILE A 59 -9.10 -5.28 -3.68
C ILE A 59 -10.45 -5.07 -4.38
N SER A 60 -10.57 -4.09 -5.27
CA SER A 60 -11.86 -3.68 -5.84
C SER A 60 -12.56 -4.79 -6.65
N ILE A 61 -11.77 -5.65 -7.30
CA ILE A 61 -12.25 -6.71 -8.19
C ILE A 61 -12.68 -7.99 -7.48
N ILE A 62 -12.59 -8.07 -6.14
CA ILE A 62 -13.01 -9.26 -5.40
C ILE A 62 -14.52 -9.22 -5.10
N GLU A 63 -15.07 -10.39 -4.79
CA GLU A 63 -16.48 -10.60 -4.47
C GLU A 63 -16.91 -9.73 -3.28
N GLU A 64 -18.07 -9.07 -3.40
CA GLU A 64 -18.49 -8.02 -2.46
C GLU A 64 -18.68 -8.52 -1.02
N ASP A 65 -19.13 -9.76 -0.84
CA ASP A 65 -19.23 -10.41 0.46
C ASP A 65 -17.85 -10.58 1.11
N ILE A 66 -16.83 -11.01 0.35
CA ILE A 66 -15.46 -11.16 0.84
C ILE A 66 -14.81 -9.80 1.05
N LYS A 67 -15.09 -8.82 0.19
CA LYS A 67 -14.61 -7.45 0.34
C LYS A 67 -15.07 -6.82 1.66
N LYS A 68 -16.31 -7.07 2.06
CA LYS A 68 -16.81 -6.66 3.38
C LYS A 68 -16.03 -7.30 4.52
N LEU A 69 -15.68 -8.58 4.40
CA LEU A 69 -14.83 -9.28 5.38
C LEU A 69 -13.41 -8.68 5.43
N CYS A 70 -12.81 -8.38 4.27
CA CYS A 70 -11.51 -7.70 4.20
C CYS A 70 -11.55 -6.34 4.90
N LYS A 71 -12.62 -5.55 4.73
CA LYS A 71 -12.80 -4.26 5.42
C LYS A 71 -12.94 -4.37 6.94
N ILE A 72 -13.31 -5.55 7.45
CA ILE A 72 -13.36 -5.83 8.89
C ILE A 72 -11.98 -6.28 9.39
N HIS A 73 -11.29 -7.10 8.61
CA HIS A 73 -10.03 -7.73 9.03
C HIS A 73 -8.79 -6.84 8.84
N PHE A 74 -8.80 -6.01 7.80
CA PHE A 74 -7.69 -5.13 7.46
C PHE A 74 -8.09 -3.66 7.60
N TYR A 75 -7.09 -2.80 7.76
CA TYR A 75 -7.29 -1.38 7.50
C TYR A 75 -7.54 -1.17 6.01
N CYS A 76 -8.73 -0.67 5.67
CA CYS A 76 -9.11 -0.39 4.30
C CYS A 76 -9.40 1.10 4.10
N LYS A 77 -9.04 1.60 2.92
CA LYS A 77 -9.32 2.97 2.49
C LYS A 77 -10.06 2.94 1.15
N ASN A 78 -11.07 3.77 1.01
CA ASN A 78 -11.71 4.01 -0.28
C ASN A 78 -11.01 5.18 -0.96
N ILE A 79 -10.42 4.95 -2.13
CA ILE A 79 -9.69 5.96 -2.91
C ILE A 79 -10.17 5.83 -4.35
N ASP A 80 -10.75 6.91 -4.90
CA ASP A 80 -11.28 6.96 -6.26
C ASP A 80 -12.24 5.80 -6.59
N ASN A 81 -13.24 5.60 -5.72
CA ASN A 81 -14.23 4.53 -5.81
C ASN A 81 -13.66 3.10 -5.82
N ARG A 82 -12.37 2.94 -5.50
CA ARG A 82 -11.70 1.65 -5.32
C ARG A 82 -11.44 1.39 -3.85
N ASP A 83 -11.50 0.12 -3.47
CA ASP A 83 -11.22 -0.31 -2.11
C ASP A 83 -9.80 -0.84 -2.03
N TRP A 84 -9.05 -0.33 -1.06
CA TRP A 84 -7.63 -0.61 -0.90
C TRP A 84 -7.35 -1.12 0.51
N VAL A 85 -6.64 -2.24 0.63
CA VAL A 85 -6.01 -2.61 1.91
C VAL A 85 -4.80 -1.71 2.11
N GLU A 86 -4.60 -1.21 3.33
CA GLU A 86 -3.50 -0.31 3.71
C GLU A 86 -2.53 -1.02 4.65
N MET A 87 -1.23 -0.86 4.41
CA MET A 87 -0.18 -1.29 5.34
C MET A 87 0.96 -0.25 5.40
N PRO A 88 1.35 0.23 6.59
CA PRO A 88 2.50 1.12 6.72
C PRO A 88 3.82 0.38 6.50
N VAL A 89 4.82 1.08 5.98
CA VAL A 89 6.19 0.57 5.94
C VAL A 89 6.84 0.70 7.31
N GLU A 90 7.05 -0.43 7.98
CA GLU A 90 7.63 -0.50 9.32
C GLU A 90 9.16 -0.40 9.29
N VAL A 91 9.71 0.61 9.97
CA VAL A 91 11.16 0.85 10.06
C VAL A 91 11.54 1.37 11.45
N PHE A 92 12.73 1.00 11.94
CA PHE A 92 13.27 1.52 13.21
C PHE A 92 13.58 3.01 13.15
N PHE A 93 14.09 3.48 12.01
CA PHE A 93 14.35 4.90 11.75
C PHE A 93 13.68 5.28 10.44
N ASP A 94 12.77 6.25 10.52
CA ASP A 94 11.90 6.70 9.44
C ASP A 94 12.61 7.64 8.45
N THR A 95 13.86 7.33 8.09
CA THR A 95 14.53 8.05 7.01
C THR A 95 13.92 7.64 5.66
N LEU A 96 13.88 8.55 4.68
CA LEU A 96 13.36 8.26 3.34
C LEU A 96 14.04 7.04 2.70
N LYS A 97 15.36 6.88 2.92
CA LYS A 97 16.12 5.73 2.43
C LYS A 97 15.67 4.42 3.08
N ASN A 98 15.40 4.42 4.39
CA ASN A 98 14.90 3.23 5.06
C ASN A 98 13.49 2.89 4.59
N LEU A 99 12.59 3.87 4.49
CA LEU A 99 11.24 3.64 3.97
C LEU A 99 11.28 3.00 2.58
N ALA A 100 12.07 3.56 1.65
CA ALA A 100 12.26 2.93 0.34
C ALA A 100 12.96 1.56 0.41
N LYS A 101 13.93 1.36 1.30
CA LYS A 101 14.62 0.07 1.46
C LYS A 101 13.68 -1.04 1.93
N TYR A 102 12.81 -0.75 2.90
CA TYR A 102 11.93 -1.75 3.52
C TYR A 102 10.57 -1.89 2.84
N SER A 103 10.20 -0.97 1.94
CA SER A 103 8.92 -1.01 1.22
C SER A 103 8.67 -2.33 0.47
N SER A 104 9.70 -3.01 -0.06
CA SER A 104 9.53 -4.31 -0.74
C SER A 104 8.97 -5.37 0.20
N ASN A 105 9.43 -5.39 1.45
CA ASN A 105 8.94 -6.35 2.43
C ASN A 105 7.47 -6.08 2.72
N THR A 106 7.08 -4.81 2.86
CA THR A 106 5.68 -4.41 3.04
C THR A 106 4.82 -4.77 1.83
N VAL A 107 5.29 -4.55 0.60
CA VAL A 107 4.59 -4.96 -0.63
C VAL A 107 4.37 -6.47 -0.67
N SER A 108 5.41 -7.27 -0.40
CA SER A 108 5.27 -8.73 -0.36
C SER A 108 4.32 -9.18 0.76
N LYS A 109 4.41 -8.54 1.93
CA LYS A 109 3.57 -8.86 3.10
C LYS A 109 2.10 -8.55 2.85
N ILE A 110 1.76 -7.34 2.39
CA ILE A 110 0.37 -6.94 2.12
C ILE A 110 -0.27 -7.84 1.05
N ILE A 111 0.48 -8.21 0.01
CA ILE A 111 0.02 -9.15 -1.02
C ILE A 111 -0.27 -10.51 -0.39
N PHE A 112 0.71 -11.08 0.31
CA PHE A 112 0.59 -12.42 0.88
C PHE A 112 -0.55 -12.54 1.90
N GLU A 113 -0.63 -11.61 2.86
CA GLU A 113 -1.65 -11.64 3.90
C GLU A 113 -3.04 -11.44 3.32
N THR A 114 -3.21 -10.50 2.40
CA THR A 114 -4.51 -10.22 1.77
C THR A 114 -4.98 -11.40 0.92
N GLU A 115 -4.10 -11.97 0.08
CA GLU A 115 -4.46 -13.11 -0.76
C GLU A 115 -4.76 -14.37 0.06
N SER A 116 -3.98 -14.63 1.10
CA SER A 116 -4.20 -15.78 2.00
C SER A 116 -5.57 -15.67 2.66
N TYR A 117 -5.91 -14.49 3.19
CA TYR A 117 -7.21 -14.24 3.81
C TYR A 117 -8.36 -14.40 2.80
N ILE A 118 -8.24 -13.82 1.61
CA ILE A 118 -9.26 -13.96 0.54
C ILE A 118 -9.43 -15.43 0.16
N GLY A 119 -8.33 -16.16 -0.01
CA GLY A 119 -8.34 -17.59 -0.34
C GLY A 119 -9.06 -18.43 0.73
N GLU A 120 -8.77 -18.18 2.00
CA GLU A 120 -9.45 -18.82 3.13
C GLU A 120 -10.97 -18.55 3.09
N LYS A 121 -11.38 -17.29 2.92
CA LYS A 121 -12.81 -16.93 2.91
C LYS A 121 -13.56 -17.45 1.69
N ARG A 122 -12.92 -17.52 0.52
CA ARG A 122 -13.47 -18.22 -0.66
C ARG A 122 -13.68 -19.72 -0.37
N ALA A 123 -12.70 -20.38 0.25
CA ALA A 123 -12.80 -21.80 0.58
C ALA A 123 -13.90 -22.08 1.61
N GLU A 124 -14.07 -21.22 2.62
CA GLU A 124 -15.16 -21.32 3.61
C GLU A 124 -16.53 -21.13 2.96
N ARG A 125 -16.67 -20.16 2.05
CA ARG A 125 -17.91 -19.92 1.31
C ARG A 125 -18.32 -21.12 0.46
N ASN A 126 -17.37 -21.72 -0.27
CA ASN A 126 -17.66 -22.83 -1.19
C ASN A 126 -18.01 -24.15 -0.48
N LYS A 127 -17.75 -24.26 0.83
CA LYS A 127 -18.17 -25.41 1.66
C LYS A 127 -19.63 -25.34 2.09
N LYS A 128 -20.28 -24.18 1.94
CA LYS A 128 -21.71 -23.98 2.24
C LYS A 128 -22.54 -24.22 1.00
#